data_AF-A0AB34U8N0-F1
#
_entry.id   AF-A0AB34U8N0-F1
#
_cell.length_a   1.000
_cell.length_b   1.000
_cell.length_c   1.000
_cell.angle_alpha   90.00
_cell.angle_beta   90.00
_cell.angle_gamma   90.00
#
_symmetry.space_group_name_H-M   'P 1'
#
loop_
_entity.id
_entity.type
_entity.pdbx_description
1 polymer ?
#
loop_
_entity_poly.entity_id
_entity_poly.type
_entity_poly.pdbx_seq_one_letter_code
_entity_poly.pdbx_strand_id
1 'polypeptide(L)'
;MPMQEIAGNLNGSLDEAHKTFKLFNADVMPELHTVLGQSQSTMEMAGAALAEDSPVRQQVNRTMDEVQRTDRSVRVLTDYISRNPEALIRGRTRQDVPSVYPPANSAPRPD
;
A
#
# COMPACT_ATOMS: atom_id res chain seq x y z
N MET A 1 -24.71 -31.77 16.23
CA MET A 1 -24.85 -31.10 14.91
C MET A 1 -23.47 -30.58 14.50
N PRO A 2 -22.72 -31.31 13.65
CA PRO A 2 -21.32 -30.99 13.33
C PRO A 2 -21.14 -29.62 12.64
N MET A 3 -22.14 -29.16 11.89
CA MET A 3 -22.08 -27.86 11.20
C MET A 3 -22.05 -26.65 12.16
N GLN A 4 -22.58 -26.80 13.37
CA GLN A 4 -22.59 -25.73 14.38
C GLN A 4 -21.22 -25.55 15.03
N GLU A 5 -20.51 -26.65 15.30
CA GLU A 5 -19.12 -26.61 15.76
C GLU A 5 -18.19 -26.03 14.69
N ILE A 6 -18.37 -26.42 13.42
CA ILE A 6 -17.59 -25.87 12.31
C ILE A 6 -17.81 -24.35 12.18
N ALA A 7 -19.07 -23.90 12.27
CA ALA A 7 -19.39 -22.47 12.23
C ALA A 7 -18.81 -21.71 13.44
N GLY A 8 -18.86 -22.30 14.63
CA GLY A 8 -18.29 -21.70 15.84
C GLY A 8 -16.76 -21.56 15.77
N ASN A 9 -16.06 -22.60 15.34
CA ASN A 9 -14.60 -22.59 15.19
C ASN A 9 -14.13 -21.62 14.09
N LEU A 10 -14.87 -21.55 12.98
CA LEU A 10 -14.60 -20.57 11.93
C LEU A 10 -14.76 -19.13 12.45
N ASN A 11 -15.85 -18.85 13.16
CA ASN A 11 -16.08 -17.53 13.73
C ASN A 11 -14.99 -17.13 14.74
N GLY A 12 -14.57 -18.06 15.60
CA GLY A 12 -13.46 -17.82 16.53
C GLY A 12 -12.13 -17.55 15.81
N SER A 13 -11.84 -18.30 14.75
CA SER A 13 -10.63 -18.10 13.93
C SER A 13 -10.63 -16.74 13.22
N LEU A 14 -11.79 -16.30 12.72
CA LEU A 14 -11.96 -14.99 12.09
C LEU A 14 -11.78 -13.85 13.09
N ASP A 15 -12.32 -13.99 14.31
CA ASP A 15 -12.17 -12.99 15.37
C ASP A 15 -10.70 -12.83 15.79
N GLU A 16 -9.97 -13.94 15.94
CA GLU A 16 -8.56 -13.92 16.33
C GLU A 16 -7.66 -13.35 15.22
N ALA A 17 -7.95 -13.68 13.96
CA ALA A 17 -7.29 -13.07 12.81
C ALA A 17 -7.52 -11.56 12.76
N HIS A 18 -8.74 -11.10 13.02
CA HIS A 18 -9.07 -9.68 13.06
C HIS A 18 -8.35 -8.93 14.19
N LYS A 19 -8.21 -9.54 15.38
CA LYS A 19 -7.40 -8.97 16.48
C LYS A 19 -5.92 -8.86 16.10
N THR A 20 -5.37 -9.91 15.50
CA THR A 20 -3.97 -9.93 15.07
C THR A 20 -3.72 -8.86 14.02
N PHE A 21 -4.64 -8.70 13.05
CA PHE A 21 -4.55 -7.64 12.06
C PHE A 21 -4.60 -6.24 12.69
N LYS A 22 -5.46 -6.02 13.69
CA LYS A 22 -5.50 -4.75 14.43
C LYS A 22 -4.18 -4.44 15.12
N LEU A 23 -3.56 -5.42 15.78
CA LEU A 23 -2.26 -5.26 16.42
C LEU A 23 -1.17 -4.95 15.38
N PHE A 24 -1.13 -5.71 14.30
CA PHE A 24 -0.19 -5.46 13.21
C PHE A 24 -0.35 -4.05 12.61
N ASN A 25 -1.58 -3.60 12.37
CA ASN A 25 -1.84 -2.25 11.88
C ASN A 25 -1.50 -1.16 12.90
N ALA A 26 -1.68 -1.41 14.20
CA ALA A 26 -1.39 -0.44 15.25
C ALA A 26 0.11 -0.31 15.53
N ASP A 27 0.83 -1.44 15.54
CA ASP A 27 2.20 -1.49 16.05
C ASP A 27 3.24 -1.51 14.92
N VAL A 28 2.96 -2.21 13.81
CA VAL A 28 3.96 -2.46 12.75
C VAL A 28 3.85 -1.46 11.60
N MET A 29 2.65 -1.10 11.16
CA MET A 29 2.49 -0.15 10.05
C MET A 29 3.16 1.21 10.28
N PRO A 30 3.03 1.86 11.46
CA PRO A 30 3.66 3.16 11.70
C PRO A 30 5.19 3.10 11.62
N GLU A 31 5.78 2.00 12.12
CA GLU A 31 7.23 1.78 12.07
C GLU A 31 7.71 1.58 10.63
N LEU A 32 7.00 0.78 9.82
CA LEU A 32 7.32 0.62 8.40
C LEU A 32 7.25 1.95 7.64
N HIS A 33 6.20 2.75 7.86
CA HIS A 33 6.10 4.09 7.27
C HIS A 33 7.28 4.99 7.67
N THR A 34 7.70 4.91 8.94
CA THR A 34 8.84 5.68 9.45
C THR A 34 10.14 5.27 8.76
N VAL A 35 10.42 3.96 8.69
CA VAL A 35 11.63 3.42 8.06
C VAL A 35 11.68 3.76 6.57
N LEU A 36 10.56 3.62 5.86
CA LEU A 36 10.47 3.96 4.44
C LEU A 36 10.73 5.46 4.22
N GLY A 37 10.14 6.33 5.04
CA GLY A 37 10.38 7.78 4.98
C GLY A 37 11.83 8.17 5.27
N GLN A 38 12.44 7.54 6.28
CA GLN A 38 13.86 7.76 6.61
C GLN A 38 14.78 7.29 5.47
N SER A 39 14.48 6.16 4.85
CA SER A 39 15.23 5.65 3.70
C SER A 39 15.15 6.61 2.51
N GLN A 40 13.94 7.10 2.19
CA GLN A 40 13.74 8.09 1.14
C GLN A 40 14.55 9.37 1.43
N SER A 41 14.44 9.92 2.63
CA SER A 41 15.16 11.14 3.01
C SER A 41 16.68 10.96 2.94
N THR A 42 17.19 9.79 3.34
CA THR A 42 18.62 9.46 3.24
C THR A 42 19.07 9.43 1.78
N MET A 43 18.27 8.85 0.89
CA MET A 43 18.58 8.81 -0.53
C MET A 43 18.52 10.21 -1.18
N GLU A 44 17.57 11.06 -0.76
CA GLU A 44 17.50 12.46 -1.19
C GLU A 44 18.73 13.25 -0.76
N MET A 45 19.19 13.10 0.49
CA MET A 45 20.41 13.74 0.98
C MET A 45 21.66 13.25 0.24
N ALA A 46 21.77 11.94 0.00
CA ALA A 46 22.87 11.37 -0.78
C ALA A 46 22.86 11.86 -2.23
N GLY A 47 21.68 12.02 -2.83
CA GLY A 47 21.49 12.59 -4.16
C GLY A 47 21.83 14.09 -4.23
N ALA A 48 21.54 14.85 -3.16
CA ALA A 48 21.86 16.26 -3.05
C ALA A 48 23.37 16.53 -2.91
N ALA A 49 24.13 15.56 -2.41
CA ALA A 49 25.60 15.63 -2.33
C ALA A 49 26.28 15.44 -3.71
N LEU A 50 25.55 15.04 -4.75
CA LEU A 50 26.06 14.88 -6.11
C LEU A 50 26.00 16.21 -6.88
N ALA A 51 26.95 16.44 -7.79
CA ALA A 51 26.99 17.64 -8.62
C ALA A 51 25.68 17.85 -9.39
N GLU A 52 25.23 19.11 -9.47
CA GLU A 52 23.88 19.50 -9.89
C GLU A 52 23.53 19.05 -11.32
N ASP A 53 24.53 19.01 -12.20
CA ASP A 53 24.45 18.60 -13.62
C ASP A 53 24.93 17.17 -13.88
N SER A 54 25.16 16.38 -12.82
CA SER A 54 25.61 15.00 -12.98
C SER A 54 24.50 14.11 -13.57
N PRO A 55 24.80 13.29 -14.60
CA PRO A 55 23.89 12.24 -15.07
C PRO A 55 23.42 11.28 -13.96
N VAL A 56 24.23 11.13 -12.91
CA VAL A 56 23.91 10.31 -11.73
C VAL A 56 22.78 10.95 -10.92
N ARG A 57 22.77 12.27 -10.73
CA ARG A 57 21.70 12.97 -10.01
C ARG A 57 20.35 12.86 -10.74
N GLN A 58 20.37 12.91 -12.07
CA GLN A 58 19.16 12.68 -12.88
C GLN A 58 18.62 11.25 -12.76
N GLN A 59 19.49 10.25 -12.58
CA GLN A 59 19.05 8.89 -12.27
C GLN A 59 18.47 8.78 -10.87
N VAL A 60 19.09 9.40 -9.86
CA VAL A 60 18.58 9.42 -8.49
C VAL A 60 17.18 10.06 -8.44
N ASN A 61 16.97 11.21 -9.08
CA ASN A 61 15.66 11.86 -9.13
C ASN A 61 14.60 10.96 -9.77
N ARG A 62 14.92 10.29 -10.88
CA ARG A 62 14.01 9.32 -11.50
C ARG A 62 13.69 8.12 -10.60
N THR A 63 14.68 7.63 -9.85
CA THR A 63 14.46 6.56 -8.86
C THR A 63 13.57 7.05 -7.73
N MET A 64 13.77 8.27 -7.21
CA MET A 64 12.91 8.85 -6.18
C MET A 64 11.47 9.01 -6.65
N ASP A 65 11.24 9.44 -7.90
CA ASP A 65 9.90 9.50 -8.48
C ASP A 65 9.22 8.12 -8.51
N GLU A 66 9.97 7.08 -8.84
CA GLU A 66 9.45 5.71 -8.88
C GLU A 66 9.18 5.15 -7.47
N VAL A 67 10.03 5.47 -6.51
CA VAL A 67 9.82 5.16 -5.08
C VAL A 67 8.54 5.84 -4.59
N GLN A 68 8.30 7.11 -4.92
CA GLN A 68 7.07 7.82 -4.55
C GLN A 68 5.82 7.21 -5.19
N ARG A 69 5.89 6.76 -6.45
CA ARG A 69 4.79 6.03 -7.10
C ARG A 69 4.50 4.71 -6.41
N THR A 70 5.56 4.01 -5.99
CA THR A 70 5.47 2.75 -5.25
C THR A 70 4.83 2.96 -3.89
N ASP A 71 5.27 3.97 -3.11
CA ASP A 71 4.70 4.30 -1.81
C ASP A 71 3.20 4.58 -1.89
N ARG A 72 2.76 5.36 -2.90
CA ARG A 72 1.32 5.58 -3.15
C ARG A 72 0.59 4.27 -3.45
N SER A 73 1.20 3.37 -4.23
CA SER A 73 0.61 2.06 -4.56
C SER A 73 0.50 1.17 -3.33
N VAL A 74 1.51 1.17 -2.46
CA VAL A 74 1.51 0.48 -1.17
C VAL A 74 0.42 1.04 -0.28
N ARG A 75 0.30 2.37 -0.17
CA ARG A 75 -0.76 3.01 0.60
C ARG A 75 -2.16 2.62 0.13
N VAL A 76 -2.39 2.61 -1.18
CA VAL A 76 -3.68 2.17 -1.76
C VAL A 76 -3.97 0.71 -1.38
N LEU A 77 -2.97 -0.15 -1.42
CA LEU A 77 -3.10 -1.55 -0.99
C LEU A 77 -3.41 -1.65 0.51
N THR A 78 -2.67 -0.92 1.35
CA THR A 78 -2.88 -0.91 2.79
C THR A 78 -4.27 -0.37 3.15
N ASP A 79 -4.71 0.72 2.53
CA ASP A 79 -6.06 1.27 2.71
C ASP A 79 -7.13 0.27 2.30
N TYR A 80 -6.90 -0.49 1.22
CA TYR A 80 -7.82 -1.53 0.76
C TYR A 80 -7.94 -2.67 1.77
N ILE A 81 -6.81 -3.17 2.30
CA ILE A 81 -6.79 -4.24 3.30
C ILE A 81 -7.43 -3.78 4.61
N SER A 82 -7.15 -2.55 5.06
CA SER A 82 -7.74 -1.97 6.26
C SER A 82 -9.26 -1.87 6.20
N ARG A 83 -9.83 -1.73 4.99
CA ARG A 83 -11.28 -1.68 4.77
C ARG A 83 -11.91 -3.05 4.52
N ASN A 84 -11.13 -4.05 4.12
CA ASN A 84 -11.60 -5.39 3.74
C ASN A 84 -10.67 -6.48 4.32
N PRO A 85 -10.63 -6.68 5.64
CA PRO A 85 -9.75 -7.68 6.27
C PRO A 85 -10.02 -9.10 5.78
N GLU A 86 -11.24 -9.42 5.35
CA GLU A 86 -11.63 -10.68 4.74
C GLU A 86 -10.89 -10.98 3.42
N ALA A 87 -10.35 -9.96 2.75
CA ALA A 87 -9.58 -10.12 1.51
C ALA A 87 -8.25 -10.86 1.74
N LEU A 88 -7.72 -10.85 2.96
CA LEU A 88 -6.51 -11.61 3.31
C LEU A 88 -6.78 -13.11 3.40
N ILE A 89 -7.94 -13.49 3.95
CA ILE A 89 -8.32 -14.89 4.15
C ILE A 89 -8.90 -15.49 2.87
N ARG A 90 -9.69 -14.71 2.14
CA ARG A 90 -10.32 -15.12 0.89
C ARG A 90 -9.38 -15.05 -0.31
N GLY A 91 -8.31 -14.28 -0.20
CA GLY A 91 -7.50 -13.86 -1.34
C GLY A 91 -8.23 -12.85 -2.23
N ARG A 92 -7.52 -12.33 -3.23
CA ARG A 92 -8.04 -11.32 -4.16
C ARG A 92 -9.16 -11.90 -5.01
N THR A 93 -10.39 -11.40 -4.88
CA THR A 93 -11.47 -11.73 -5.80
C THR A 93 -11.48 -10.78 -7.01
N ARG A 94 -11.98 -11.24 -8.17
CA ARG A 94 -11.97 -10.46 -9.42
C ARG A 94 -12.79 -9.16 -9.35
N GLN A 95 -13.58 -8.98 -8.29
CA GLN A 95 -14.48 -7.84 -8.05
C GLN A 95 -13.84 -6.75 -7.18
N ASP A 96 -12.67 -7.02 -6.60
CA ASP A 96 -11.96 -6.16 -5.63
C ASP A 96 -10.84 -5.31 -6.27
N VAL A 97 -10.91 -5.07 -7.57
CA VAL A 97 -9.91 -4.24 -8.24
C VAL A 97 -10.17 -2.79 -7.79
N PRO A 98 -9.24 -2.13 -7.07
CA PRO A 98 -9.42 -0.74 -6.71
C PRO A 98 -9.56 0.03 -8.01
N SER A 99 -10.67 0.75 -8.17
CA SER A 99 -10.97 1.54 -9.35
C SER A 99 -9.76 2.42 -9.68
N VAL A 100 -9.02 2.03 -10.71
CA VAL A 100 -7.99 2.87 -11.30
C VAL A 100 -8.72 4.14 -11.74
N TYR A 101 -8.36 5.28 -11.16
CA TYR A 101 -8.95 6.57 -11.52
C TYR A 101 -8.91 6.71 -13.05
N PRO A 102 -10.05 6.94 -13.73
CA PRO A 102 -10.05 7.24 -15.14
C PRO A 102 -9.17 8.48 -15.36
N PRO A 103 -8.26 8.49 -16.35
CA PRO A 103 -7.56 9.73 -16.69
C PRO A 103 -8.62 10.77 -17.07
N ALA A 104 -8.61 11.89 -16.34
CA ALA A 104 -9.46 13.04 -16.61
C ALA A 104 -8.99 13.74 -17.89
N ASN A 105 -9.23 13.15 -19.06
CA ASN A 105 -9.23 13.93 -20.31
C ASN A 105 -10.04 13.24 -21.42
N SER A 106 -11.35 13.44 -21.36
CA SER A 106 -12.22 13.34 -22.53
C SER A 106 -13.17 14.53 -22.50
N ALA A 107 -12.61 15.74 -22.64
CA ALA A 107 -13.37 16.91 -23.07
C ALA A 107 -13.28 16.96 -24.61
N PRO A 108 -14.39 16.78 -25.35
CA PRO A 108 -14.42 17.12 -26.76
C PRO A 108 -14.27 18.63 -26.88
N ARG A 109 -13.38 19.10 -27.77
CA ARG A 109 -13.36 20.50 -28.19
C ARG A 109 -14.70 20.81 -28.86
N PRO A 110 -15.34 21.95 -28.57
CA PRO A 110 -16.49 22.38 -29.34
C PRO A 110 -16.04 22.85 -30.73
N ASP A 111 -16.84 22.49 -31.73
CA ASP A 111 -16.75 22.95 -33.12
C ASP A 111 -17.25 24.40 -33.26
#